data_AF-A0A8B5WBT9-F1
#
_entry.id   AF-A0A8B5WBT9-F1
#
_cell.length_a   1.000
_cell.length_b   1.000
_cell.length_c   1.000
_cell.angle_alpha   90.00
_cell.angle_beta   90.00
_cell.angle_gamma   90.00
#
_symmetry.space_group_name_H-M   'P 1'
#
loop_
_entity.id
_entity.type
_entity.pdbx_description
1 polymer ?
#
loop_
_entity_poly.entity_id
_entity_poly.type
_entity_poly.pdbx_seq_one_letter_code
_entity_poly.pdbx_strand_id
1 'polypeptide(L)'
;MLADLLAEFDLGRVCMDTRPLYQGDLSHPEVQQARHEKPQVPVLPSLGNGLEFIRLVLHPDLGSNAMWIEEAAERAGRALQADETVFVMIHCPNNLHCPKLAVAFHRALGRYSGDPNWPPLPPWPLPQQSLF
;
A
#
# COMPACT_ATOMS: atom_id res chain seq x y z
N MET A 1 -4.80 -6.49 -24.54
CA MET A 1 -4.32 -7.02 -23.24
C MET A 1 -5.12 -6.39 -22.10
N LEU A 2 -5.03 -6.87 -20.85
CA LEU A 2 -5.82 -6.32 -19.73
C LEU A 2 -5.59 -4.81 -19.54
N ALA A 3 -4.36 -4.33 -19.68
CA ALA A 3 -4.05 -2.90 -19.55
C ALA A 3 -4.81 -2.04 -20.57
N ASP A 4 -4.91 -2.50 -21.82
CA ASP A 4 -5.62 -1.78 -22.89
C ASP A 4 -7.12 -1.68 -22.60
N LEU A 5 -7.73 -2.76 -22.10
CA LEU A 5 -9.15 -2.75 -21.70
C LEU A 5 -9.40 -1.82 -20.51
N LEU A 6 -8.51 -1.82 -19.51
CA LEU A 6 -8.67 -0.94 -18.36
C LEU A 6 -8.56 0.53 -18.77
N ALA A 7 -7.66 0.85 -19.70
CA ALA A 7 -7.56 2.19 -20.27
C ALA A 7 -8.80 2.57 -21.09
N GLU A 8 -9.32 1.66 -21.92
CA GLU A 8 -10.52 1.88 -22.75
C GLU A 8 -11.76 2.21 -21.91
N PHE A 9 -11.90 1.60 -20.73
CA PHE A 9 -13.06 1.77 -19.85
C PHE A 9 -12.81 2.73 -18.66
N ASP A 10 -11.69 3.46 -18.65
CA ASP A 10 -11.32 4.38 -17.55
C ASP A 10 -11.33 3.71 -16.16
N LEU A 11 -10.79 2.49 -16.09
CA LEU A 11 -10.76 1.67 -14.89
C LEU A 11 -9.37 1.66 -14.25
N GLY A 12 -9.35 1.79 -12.92
CA GLY A 12 -8.16 1.56 -12.11
C GLY A 12 -7.74 0.09 -12.04
N ARG A 13 -6.46 -0.14 -11.77
CA ARG A 13 -5.94 -1.46 -11.39
C ARG A 13 -5.32 -1.38 -10.01
N VAL A 14 -5.75 -2.27 -9.12
CA VAL A 14 -5.07 -2.46 -7.85
C VAL A 14 -3.73 -3.15 -8.09
N CYS A 15 -2.63 -2.49 -7.74
CA CYS A 15 -1.31 -3.07 -7.65
C CYS A 15 -1.18 -3.79 -6.30
N MET A 16 -1.28 -5.12 -6.32
CA MET A 16 -1.10 -5.94 -5.12
C MET A 16 0.39 -6.25 -4.92
N ASP A 17 0.91 -5.92 -3.74
CA ASP A 17 2.27 -6.25 -3.34
C ASP A 17 2.25 -7.16 -2.12
N THR A 18 2.59 -8.43 -2.35
CA THR A 18 2.72 -9.46 -1.30
C THR A 18 4.18 -9.86 -1.05
N ARG A 19 5.16 -9.20 -1.71
CA ARG A 19 6.58 -9.46 -1.48
C ARG A 19 6.97 -9.42 0.00
N PRO A 20 6.49 -8.47 0.84
CA PRO A 20 6.86 -8.45 2.26
C PRO A 20 6.48 -9.72 2.99
N LEU A 21 5.30 -10.29 2.68
CA LEU A 21 4.81 -11.52 3.27
C LEU A 21 5.65 -12.75 2.85
N TYR A 22 6.08 -12.80 1.58
CA TYR A 22 6.81 -13.95 1.03
C TYR A 22 8.34 -13.89 1.20
N GLN A 23 8.89 -12.70 1.40
CA GLN A 23 10.34 -12.50 1.57
C GLN A 23 10.74 -12.29 3.04
N GLY A 24 9.77 -12.18 3.95
CA GLY A 24 10.00 -12.18 5.39
C GLY A 24 10.14 -13.58 5.99
N ASP A 25 10.02 -13.67 7.32
CA ASP A 25 10.09 -14.95 8.04
C ASP A 25 8.87 -15.84 7.77
N LEU A 26 9.05 -16.80 6.87
CA LEU A 26 8.03 -17.76 6.47
C LEU A 26 7.64 -18.74 7.58
N SER A 27 8.45 -18.85 8.65
CA SER A 27 8.15 -19.70 9.80
C SER A 27 7.20 -19.03 10.80
N HIS A 28 6.94 -17.73 10.66
CA HIS A 28 6.05 -17.00 11.55
C HIS A 28 4.63 -17.61 11.54
N PRO A 29 4.02 -17.92 12.70
CA PRO A 29 2.75 -18.66 12.76
C PRO A 29 1.61 -18.02 11.94
N GLU A 30 1.47 -16.70 12.03
CA GLU A 30 0.45 -15.96 11.29
C GLU A 30 0.69 -15.94 9.77
N VAL A 31 1.94 -16.08 9.34
CA VAL A 31 2.33 -16.11 7.92
C VAL A 31 2.05 -17.48 7.33
N GLN A 32 2.31 -18.56 8.07
CA GLN A 32 2.03 -19.92 7.62
C GLN A 32 0.56 -20.10 7.21
N GLN A 33 -0.37 -19.56 8.01
CA GLN A 33 -1.80 -19.62 7.70
C GLN A 33 -2.16 -18.70 6.51
N ALA A 34 -1.66 -17.46 6.50
CA ALA A 34 -2.07 -16.46 5.52
C ALA A 34 -1.54 -16.71 4.10
N ARG A 35 -0.37 -17.36 3.95
CA ARG A 35 0.26 -17.59 2.64
C ARG A 35 -0.54 -18.50 1.71
N HIS A 36 -1.42 -19.35 2.24
CA HIS A 36 -2.28 -20.19 1.43
C HIS A 36 -3.39 -19.38 0.72
N GLU A 37 -3.73 -18.21 1.26
CA GLU A 37 -4.86 -17.39 0.78
C GLU A 37 -4.42 -16.21 -0.09
N LYS A 38 -3.21 -15.68 0.12
CA LYS A 38 -2.74 -14.51 -0.63
C LYS A 38 -2.08 -14.97 -1.94
N PRO A 39 -2.39 -14.34 -3.09
CA PRO A 39 -1.69 -14.66 -4.32
C PRO A 39 -0.28 -14.09 -4.33
N GLN A 40 0.67 -14.85 -4.88
CA GLN A 40 2.03 -14.39 -5.15
C GLN A 40 2.11 -13.91 -6.61
N VAL A 41 1.71 -12.66 -6.84
CA VAL A 41 1.68 -12.03 -8.18
C VAL A 41 2.79 -10.99 -8.32
N PRO A 42 3.27 -10.71 -9.54
CA PRO A 42 4.21 -9.63 -9.78
C PRO A 42 3.64 -8.27 -9.38
N VAL A 43 4.49 -7.39 -8.86
CA VAL A 43 4.15 -5.98 -8.65
C VAL A 43 4.15 -5.29 -10.01
N LEU A 44 2.96 -4.94 -10.49
CA LEU A 44 2.78 -4.32 -11.80
C LEU A 44 3.01 -2.81 -11.74
N PRO A 45 3.49 -2.19 -12.83
CA PRO A 45 3.63 -0.73 -12.90
C PRO A 45 2.27 -0.02 -12.84
N SER A 46 2.31 1.30 -12.62
CA SER A 46 1.12 2.15 -12.79
C SER A 46 0.57 2.03 -14.22
N LEU A 47 -0.74 2.22 -14.37
CA LEU A 47 -1.35 2.36 -15.69
C LEU A 47 -1.14 3.76 -16.28
N GLY A 48 -0.78 4.75 -15.45
CA GLY A 48 -0.62 6.15 -15.88
C GLY A 48 -1.95 6.79 -16.28
N ASN A 49 -3.06 6.34 -15.71
CA ASN A 49 -4.41 6.87 -15.97
C ASN A 49 -4.89 7.82 -14.85
N GLY A 50 -3.96 8.48 -14.15
CA GLY A 50 -4.29 9.41 -13.08
C GLY A 50 -4.71 8.76 -11.77
N LEU A 51 -4.58 7.44 -11.63
CA LEU A 51 -4.95 6.68 -10.44
C LEU A 51 -3.85 5.66 -10.06
N GLU A 52 -3.27 5.85 -8.88
CA GLU A 52 -2.33 4.92 -8.27
C GLU A 52 -3.00 4.19 -7.09
N PHE A 53 -3.35 2.93 -7.29
CA PHE A 53 -4.02 2.11 -6.27
C PHE A 53 -3.13 0.96 -5.83
N ILE A 54 -2.57 1.05 -4.62
CA ILE A 54 -1.66 0.06 -4.02
C ILE A 54 -2.39 -0.73 -2.93
N ARG A 55 -2.27 -2.06 -2.96
CA ARG A 55 -2.60 -2.93 -1.84
C ARG A 55 -1.33 -3.59 -1.33
N LEU A 56 -0.79 -3.06 -0.24
CA LEU A 56 0.46 -3.52 0.36
C LEU A 56 0.16 -4.51 1.49
N VAL A 57 0.54 -5.78 1.28
CA VAL A 57 0.39 -6.85 2.26
C VAL A 57 1.72 -7.05 2.98
N LEU A 58 1.80 -6.46 4.16
CA LEU A 58 2.98 -6.43 5.02
C LEU A 58 3.08 -7.69 5.89
N HIS A 59 4.29 -7.93 6.37
CA HIS A 59 4.62 -9.01 7.29
C HIS A 59 4.16 -8.66 8.72
N PRO A 60 3.74 -9.63 9.55
CA PRO A 60 3.34 -9.38 10.93
C PRO A 60 4.47 -8.94 11.86
N ASP A 61 5.70 -9.43 11.63
CA ASP A 61 6.88 -8.79 12.23
C ASP A 61 7.07 -7.38 11.67
N LEU A 62 6.88 -6.38 12.53
CA LEU A 62 6.97 -4.96 12.19
C LEU A 62 8.37 -4.57 11.68
N GLY A 63 9.43 -5.23 12.16
CA GLY A 63 10.82 -4.92 11.79
C GLY A 63 11.15 -5.27 10.34
N SER A 64 10.47 -6.26 9.77
CA SER A 64 10.73 -6.76 8.42
C SER A 64 10.14 -5.89 7.29
N ASN A 65 9.39 -4.83 7.62
CA ASN A 65 8.59 -4.09 6.64
C ASN A 65 9.23 -2.80 6.11
N ALA A 66 10.35 -2.34 6.71
CA ALA A 66 10.88 -1.00 6.46
C ALA A 66 11.15 -0.73 4.97
N MET A 67 11.90 -1.60 4.28
CA MET A 67 12.22 -1.41 2.86
C MET A 67 10.98 -1.37 1.96
N TRP A 68 9.97 -2.18 2.28
CA TRP A 68 8.75 -2.30 1.48
C TRP A 68 7.83 -1.09 1.67
N ILE A 69 7.79 -0.57 2.89
CA ILE A 69 7.10 0.68 3.20
C ILE A 69 7.76 1.83 2.44
N GLU A 70 9.09 1.92 2.43
CA GLU A 70 9.80 2.97 1.70
C GLU A 70 9.54 2.90 0.19
N GLU A 71 9.69 1.72 -0.41
CA GLU A 71 9.48 1.53 -1.85
C GLU A 71 8.06 1.90 -2.28
N ALA A 72 7.05 1.46 -1.52
CA ALA A 72 5.66 1.78 -1.80
C ALA A 72 5.33 3.25 -1.53
N ALA A 73 5.93 3.85 -0.50
CA ALA A 73 5.75 5.27 -0.18
C ALA A 73 6.38 6.18 -1.24
N GLU A 74 7.55 5.82 -1.76
CA GLU A 74 8.18 6.55 -2.87
C GLU A 74 7.32 6.49 -4.13
N ARG A 75 6.75 5.32 -4.45
CA ARG A 75 5.83 5.15 -5.58
C ARG A 75 4.58 6.02 -5.43
N ALA A 76 3.94 5.97 -4.26
CA ALA A 76 2.77 6.79 -3.96
C ALA A 76 3.10 8.29 -3.98
N GLY A 77 4.27 8.70 -3.44
CA GLY A 77 4.71 10.08 -3.44
C GLY A 77 4.97 10.63 -4.85
N ARG A 78 5.54 9.82 -5.74
CA ARG A 78 5.68 10.18 -7.16
C ARG A 78 4.34 10.39 -7.85
N ALA A 79 3.34 9.57 -7.55
CA ALA A 79 1.99 9.73 -8.08
C ALA A 79 1.32 11.02 -7.55
N LEU A 80 1.45 11.31 -6.25
CA LEU A 80 0.95 12.57 -5.67
C LEU A 80 1.59 13.81 -6.33
N GLN A 81 2.90 13.78 -6.57
CA GLN A 81 3.60 14.88 -7.25
C GLN A 81 3.20 15.04 -8.73
N ALA A 82 2.61 14.02 -9.33
CA ALA A 82 2.07 14.05 -10.68
C ALA A 82 0.56 14.40 -10.72
N ASP A 83 0.00 14.89 -9.60
CA ASP A 83 -1.42 15.21 -9.41
C ASP A 83 -2.35 14.00 -9.65
N GLU A 84 -1.85 12.77 -9.46
CA GLU A 84 -2.66 11.56 -9.54
C GLU A 84 -3.41 11.30 -8.22
N THR A 85 -4.58 10.67 -8.33
CA THR A 85 -5.32 10.18 -7.17
C THR A 85 -4.64 8.93 -6.61
N VAL A 86 -4.33 8.92 -5.31
CA VAL A 86 -3.62 7.80 -4.66
C VAL A 86 -4.51 7.11 -3.63
N PHE A 87 -4.68 5.80 -3.79
CA PHE A 87 -5.29 4.94 -2.77
C PHE A 87 -4.29 3.88 -2.30
N VAL A 88 -4.06 3.82 -0.98
CA VAL A 88 -3.19 2.80 -0.38
C VAL A 88 -3.96 2.00 0.66
N MET A 89 -4.02 0.69 0.47
CA MET A 89 -4.56 -0.26 1.44
C MET A 89 -3.41 -0.99 2.13
N ILE A 90 -3.25 -0.74 3.42
CA ILE A 90 -2.29 -1.44 4.28
C ILE A 90 -2.97 -2.65 4.90
N HIS A 91 -2.40 -3.83 4.67
CA HIS A 91 -2.89 -5.09 5.22
C HIS A 91 -1.75 -5.90 5.81
N CYS A 92 -2.06 -6.73 6.80
CA CYS A 92 -1.18 -7.67 7.47
C CYS A 92 -2.05 -8.88 7.88
N PRO A 93 -1.53 -10.11 7.92
CA PRO A 93 -2.26 -11.28 8.43
C PRO A 93 -2.96 -11.02 9.77
N ASN A 94 -2.31 -10.28 10.67
CA ASN A 94 -2.92 -9.82 11.91
C ASN A 94 -3.30 -8.34 11.81
N ASN A 95 -4.62 -8.12 11.75
CA ASN A 95 -5.20 -6.79 11.57
C ASN A 95 -4.90 -5.81 12.72
N LEU A 96 -4.49 -6.29 13.90
CA LEU A 96 -4.07 -5.42 15.01
C LEU A 96 -2.79 -4.63 14.68
N HIS A 97 -1.98 -5.11 13.74
CA HIS A 97 -0.77 -4.43 13.30
C HIS A 97 -1.02 -3.39 12.20
N CYS A 98 -2.10 -3.54 11.42
CA CYS A 98 -2.41 -2.67 10.27
C CYS A 98 -2.40 -1.16 10.62
N PRO A 99 -3.01 -0.68 11.73
CA PRO A 99 -2.96 0.74 12.06
C PRO A 99 -1.55 1.27 12.31
N LYS A 100 -0.70 0.51 13.02
CA LYS A 100 0.70 0.91 13.28
C LYS A 100 1.50 0.97 11.99
N LEU A 101 1.30 0.00 11.10
CA LEU A 101 1.94 -0.04 9.79
C LEU A 101 1.45 1.09 8.88
N ALA A 102 0.16 1.45 8.93
CA ALA A 102 -0.38 2.59 8.20
C ALA A 102 0.20 3.92 8.69
N VAL A 103 0.40 4.09 10.00
CA VAL A 103 1.11 5.26 10.55
C VAL A 103 2.56 5.31 10.06
N ALA A 104 3.26 4.16 10.04
CA ALA A 104 4.62 4.08 9.50
C ALA A 104 4.66 4.45 8.02
N PHE A 105 3.72 3.94 7.23
CA PHE A 105 3.58 4.27 5.82
C PHE A 105 3.31 5.77 5.60
N HIS A 106 2.38 6.38 6.35
CA HIS A 106 2.08 7.81 6.24
C HIS A 106 3.31 8.69 6.51
N ARG A 107 4.12 8.33 7.52
CA ARG A 107 5.38 9.02 7.81
C ARG A 107 6.39 8.86 6.67
N ALA A 108 6.48 7.67 6.09
CA ALA A 108 7.34 7.44 4.94
C ALA A 108 6.89 8.26 3.73
N LEU A 109 5.59 8.25 3.43
CA LEU A 109 4.97 9.00 2.33
C LEU A 109 5.25 10.49 2.42
N GLY A 110 5.23 11.07 3.62
CA GLY A 110 5.56 12.48 3.83
C GLY A 110 6.97 12.89 3.37
N ARG A 111 7.92 11.95 3.27
CA ARG A 111 9.26 12.23 2.72
C ARG A 111 9.27 12.29 1.19
N TYR A 112 8.24 11.73 0.54
CA TYR A 112 8.15 11.61 -0.91
C TYR A 112 6.97 12.40 -1.52
N SER A 113 6.11 13.01 -0.71
CA SER A 113 4.93 13.74 -1.17
C SER A 113 5.26 15.05 -1.89
N GLY A 114 6.45 15.61 -1.66
CA GLY A 114 6.81 16.96 -2.14
C GLY A 114 6.18 18.09 -1.34
N ASP A 115 5.35 17.79 -0.33
CA ASP A 115 4.73 18.77 0.55
C ASP A 115 5.62 19.06 1.77
N PRO A 116 6.22 20.26 1.89
CA PRO A 116 7.04 20.62 3.03
C PRO A 116 6.26 20.69 4.36
N ASN A 117 4.92 20.75 4.30
CA ASN A 117 4.02 20.83 5.44
C ASN A 117 3.15 19.57 5.57
N TRP A 118 3.68 18.40 5.18
CA TRP A 118 2.95 17.14 5.23
C TRP A 118 2.22 16.94 6.57
N PRO A 119 0.89 16.91 6.58
CA PRO A 119 0.14 16.94 7.82
C PRO A 119 0.30 15.62 8.59
N PRO A 120 0.28 15.66 9.94
CA PRO A 120 0.18 14.43 10.71
C PRO A 120 -1.17 13.75 10.43
N LEU A 121 -1.24 12.42 10.64
CA LEU A 121 -2.53 11.75 10.65
C LEU A 121 -3.41 12.33 11.77
N PRO A 122 -4.71 12.52 11.52
CA PRO A 122 -5.65 12.95 12.54
C PRO A 122 -5.73 11.91 13.67
N PRO A 123 -6.02 12.35 14.91
CA PRO A 123 -6.16 11.44 16.04
C PRO A 123 -7.36 10.50 15.86
N TRP A 124 -7.26 9.28 16.40
CA TRP A 124 -8.36 8.32 16.43
C TRP A 124 -9.35 8.65 17.58
N PRO A 125 -10.66 8.45 17.42
CA PRO A 125 -11.35 7.95 16.23
C PRO A 125 -11.54 9.00 15.14
N LEU A 126 -11.33 8.57 13.89
CA LEU A 126 -11.73 9.34 12.74
C LEU A 126 -13.27 9.34 12.62
N PRO A 127 -13.90 10.48 12.30
CA PRO A 127 -15.28 10.47 11.84
C PRO A 127 -15.42 9.51 10.66
N GLN A 128 -16.57 8.83 10.56
CA GLN A 128 -16.87 8.04 9.39
C GLN A 128 -16.70 8.93 8.15
N GLN A 129 -15.79 8.54 7.26
CA GLN A 129 -15.61 9.24 6.00
C GLN A 129 -16.87 9.01 5.16
N SER A 130 -17.50 10.09 4.68
CA SER A 130 -18.55 9.96 3.67
C SER A 130 -17.93 9.28 2.46
N LEU A 131 -18.58 8.24 1.93
CA LEU A 131 -18.07 7.56 0.74
C LEU A 131 -18.21 8.42 -0.53
N PHE A 132 -18.95 9.54 -0.46
CA PHE A 132 -19.18 10.52 -1.52
C PHE A 132 -19.51 11.89 -0.93
#